data_AF-A0A9E7HM27-F1
#
_entry.id   AF-A0A9E7HM27-F1
#
_cell.length_a   1.000
_cell.length_b   1.000
_cell.length_c   1.000
_cell.angle_alpha   90.00
_cell.angle_beta   90.00
_cell.angle_gamma   90.00
#
_symmetry.space_group_name_H-M   'P 1'
#
loop_
_entity.id
_entity.type
_entity.pdbx_description
1 polymer ?
#
loop_
_entity_poly.entity_id
_entity_poly.type
_entity_poly.pdbx_seq_one_letter_code
_entity_poly.pdbx_strand_id
1 'polypeptide(L)'
;MNESKNGHPETIGLALLFFSRKKAIDCPVNIQFLNYTIITSQCKGPRYPADLCCGAFKELACPIATELNDVTNYCATTLFSYITVHGNYPPGLFASECRDDKEGLVCPASAPQSQEDASSGYMNRQSIMSVIFLACGVVLKCLLS
;
A
#
# COMPACT_ATOMS: atom_id res chain seq x y z
N MET A 1 -44.66 -45.49 17.77
CA MET A 1 -45.01 -44.07 17.70
C MET A 1 -44.02 -43.33 16.80
N ASN A 2 -44.48 -43.05 15.59
CA ASN A 2 -44.31 -41.85 14.77
C ASN A 2 -43.87 -40.52 15.45
N GLU A 3 -42.93 -39.82 14.80
CA GLU A 3 -42.83 -38.37 14.43
C GLU A 3 -41.34 -38.09 14.10
N SER A 4 -40.83 -37.94 12.87
CA SER A 4 -41.09 -37.06 11.70
C SER A 4 -40.67 -35.59 11.84
N LYS A 5 -39.66 -35.22 11.03
CA LYS A 5 -39.23 -33.89 10.52
C LYS A 5 -38.38 -32.96 11.40
N ASN A 6 -37.13 -32.73 11.00
CA ASN A 6 -36.79 -31.63 10.09
C ASN A 6 -35.28 -31.59 9.79
N GLY A 7 -34.93 -31.40 8.53
CA GLY A 7 -33.54 -31.25 8.08
C GLY A 7 -32.89 -30.01 8.67
N HIS A 8 -31.63 -30.15 9.08
CA HIS A 8 -30.80 -29.03 9.50
C HIS A 8 -29.94 -28.57 8.30
N PRO A 9 -30.00 -27.29 7.91
CA PRO A 9 -29.15 -26.78 6.84
C PRO A 9 -27.70 -26.64 7.30
N GLU A 10 -26.78 -27.12 6.48
CA GLU A 10 -25.32 -26.96 6.60
C GLU A 10 -24.98 -25.47 6.79
N THR A 11 -24.52 -25.10 8.00
CA THR A 11 -24.25 -23.71 8.36
C THR A 11 -22.86 -23.31 7.85
N ILE A 12 -22.84 -22.63 6.71
CA ILE A 12 -21.65 -22.06 6.03
C ILE A 12 -20.88 -21.02 6.88
N GLY A 13 -21.38 -20.68 8.07
CA GLY A 13 -20.88 -19.58 8.90
C GLY A 13 -19.62 -19.91 9.71
N LEU A 14 -19.29 -21.18 9.96
CA LEU A 14 -18.14 -21.52 10.79
C LEU A 14 -16.79 -21.25 10.08
N ALA A 15 -16.77 -21.31 8.74
CA ALA A 15 -15.59 -20.97 7.96
C ALA A 15 -15.19 -19.50 8.11
N LEU A 16 -16.15 -18.58 8.28
CA LEU A 16 -15.88 -17.14 8.44
C LEU A 16 -15.15 -16.80 9.75
N LEU A 17 -15.16 -17.69 10.75
CA LEU A 17 -14.45 -17.45 12.00
C LEU A 17 -12.96 -17.81 11.93
N PHE A 18 -12.53 -18.59 10.93
CA PHE A 18 -11.16 -19.09 10.78
C PHE A 18 -10.37 -18.46 9.63
N PHE A 19 -10.98 -17.65 8.75
CA PHE A 19 -10.24 -16.84 7.78
C PHE A 19 -9.65 -15.60 8.47
N SER A 20 -8.55 -15.81 9.20
CA SER A 20 -7.56 -14.78 9.59
C SER A 20 -8.11 -13.44 10.09
N ARG A 21 -8.12 -13.24 11.41
CA ARG A 21 -8.13 -11.92 12.05
C ARG A 21 -6.85 -11.12 11.81
N LYS A 22 -6.45 -10.92 10.55
CA LYS A 22 -5.68 -9.75 10.15
C LYS A 22 -6.58 -8.99 9.20
N LYS A 23 -7.26 -7.98 9.73
CA LYS A 23 -7.91 -6.97 8.90
C LYS A 23 -6.80 -6.35 8.08
N ALA A 24 -6.68 -6.77 6.82
CA ALA A 24 -5.78 -6.09 5.92
C ALA A 24 -6.29 -4.65 5.76
N ILE A 25 -5.39 -3.71 5.97
CA ILE A 25 -5.69 -2.28 5.93
C ILE A 25 -5.81 -1.89 4.46
N ASP A 26 -6.70 -0.94 4.14
CA ASP A 26 -6.72 -0.33 2.81
C ASP A 26 -5.34 0.24 2.48
N CYS A 27 -4.98 0.23 1.20
CA CYS A 27 -3.69 0.75 0.78
C CYS A 27 -3.59 2.26 1.12
N PRO A 28 -2.59 2.71 1.89
CA PRO A 28 -2.43 4.13 2.23
C PRO A 28 -2.01 4.99 1.03
N VAL A 29 -1.51 4.35 -0.05
CA VAL A 29 -1.14 5.00 -1.30
C VAL A 29 -2.31 4.95 -2.27
N ASN A 30 -2.52 6.03 -3.01
CA ASN A 30 -3.58 6.10 -4.01
C ASN A 30 -3.14 5.44 -5.33
N ILE A 31 -3.13 4.10 -5.34
CA ILE A 31 -2.69 3.27 -6.46
C ILE A 31 -3.45 3.59 -7.75
N GLN A 32 -4.72 3.99 -7.66
CA GLN A 32 -5.55 4.33 -8.83
C GLN A 32 -4.97 5.48 -9.66
N PHE A 33 -4.33 6.47 -9.03
CA PHE A 33 -3.84 7.68 -9.71
C PHE A 33 -2.35 7.63 -10.09
N LEU A 34 -1.72 6.45 -10.00
CA LEU A 34 -0.35 6.29 -10.51
C LEU A 34 -0.30 6.46 -12.03
N ASN A 35 0.87 6.83 -12.54
CA ASN A 35 1.08 6.99 -13.98
C ASN A 35 1.32 5.63 -14.67
N TYR A 36 0.24 4.95 -15.03
CA TYR A 36 0.30 3.68 -15.77
C TYR A 36 0.81 3.81 -17.21
N THR A 37 1.03 5.03 -17.72
CA THR A 37 1.69 5.20 -19.02
C THR A 37 3.14 4.74 -18.99
N ILE A 38 3.81 4.80 -17.83
CA ILE A 38 5.18 4.30 -17.65
C ILE A 38 5.30 2.85 -18.11
N ILE A 39 4.37 1.99 -17.67
CA ILE A 39 4.37 0.57 -18.03
C ILE A 39 3.80 0.31 -19.42
N THR A 40 2.65 0.92 -19.75
CA THR A 40 1.93 0.66 -21.01
C THR A 40 2.62 1.20 -22.26
N SER A 41 3.46 2.22 -22.12
CA SER A 41 4.24 2.75 -23.26
C SER A 41 5.45 1.86 -23.61
N GLN A 42 6.02 1.15 -22.65
CA GLN A 42 7.27 0.40 -22.77
C GLN A 42 7.05 -1.12 -22.87
N CYS A 43 6.19 -1.67 -22.00
CA CYS A 43 5.89 -3.10 -21.95
C CYS A 43 4.72 -3.43 -22.89
N LYS A 44 5.03 -3.89 -24.10
CA LYS A 44 4.02 -4.17 -25.14
C LYS A 44 3.99 -5.63 -25.55
N GLY A 45 2.77 -6.14 -25.73
CA GLY A 45 2.52 -7.46 -26.28
C GLY A 45 2.82 -7.54 -27.78
N PRO A 46 2.82 -8.76 -28.36
CA PRO A 46 2.47 -10.02 -27.70
C PRO A 46 3.63 -10.70 -26.96
N ARG A 47 4.86 -10.22 -27.17
CA ARG A 47 6.07 -10.89 -26.66
C ARG A 47 6.50 -10.43 -25.27
N TYR A 48 6.06 -9.25 -24.81
CA TYR A 48 6.37 -8.70 -23.48
C TYR A 48 7.86 -8.85 -23.10
N PRO A 49 8.77 -8.15 -23.81
CA PRO A 49 10.21 -8.27 -23.56
C PRO A 49 10.56 -7.94 -22.11
N ALA A 50 11.16 -8.90 -21.40
CA ALA A 50 11.41 -8.83 -19.96
C ALA A 50 12.21 -7.58 -19.55
N ASP A 51 13.29 -7.24 -20.27
CA ASP A 51 14.12 -6.07 -19.94
C ASP A 51 13.32 -4.76 -19.91
N LEU A 52 12.43 -4.56 -20.88
CA LEU A 52 11.58 -3.36 -20.95
C LEU A 52 10.43 -3.42 -19.93
N CYS A 53 9.80 -4.60 -19.79
CA CYS A 53 8.67 -4.77 -18.88
C CYS A 53 9.08 -4.65 -17.41
N CYS A 54 10.19 -5.26 -17.03
CA CYS A 54 10.69 -5.22 -15.67
C CYS A 54 11.31 -3.87 -15.33
N GLY A 55 11.99 -3.22 -16.29
CA GLY A 55 12.46 -1.85 -16.12
C GLY A 55 11.32 -0.86 -15.85
N ALA A 56 10.28 -0.88 -16.69
CA ALA A 56 9.12 -0.01 -16.51
C ALA A 56 8.30 -0.35 -15.25
N PHE A 57 8.21 -1.63 -14.88
CA PHE A 57 7.57 -2.03 -13.64
C PHE A 57 8.34 -1.52 -12.41
N LYS A 58 9.69 -1.58 -12.41
CA LYS A 58 10.51 -0.98 -11.35
C LYS A 58 10.28 0.52 -11.22
N GLU A 59 10.22 1.25 -12.33
CA GLU A 59 9.95 2.70 -12.32
C GLU A 59 8.61 3.05 -11.65
N LEU A 60 7.57 2.23 -11.89
CA LEU A 60 6.25 2.41 -11.29
C LEU A 60 6.19 1.96 -9.81
N ALA A 61 6.79 0.80 -9.48
CA ALA A 61 6.60 0.12 -8.20
C ALA A 61 7.64 0.50 -7.14
N CYS A 62 8.88 0.77 -7.52
CA CYS A 62 9.95 1.03 -6.56
C CYS A 62 9.75 2.27 -5.68
N PRO A 63 9.13 3.37 -6.15
CA PRO A 63 8.82 4.52 -5.29
C PRO A 63 7.87 4.21 -4.12
N ILE A 64 7.13 3.11 -4.19
CA ILE A 64 6.12 2.66 -3.20
C ILE A 64 6.39 1.23 -2.73
N ALA A 65 7.64 0.77 -2.84
CA ALA A 65 8.02 -0.61 -2.54
C ALA A 65 7.73 -0.99 -1.09
N THR A 66 7.84 -0.04 -0.15
CA THR A 66 7.56 -0.27 1.28
C THR A 66 6.11 -0.72 1.49
N GLU A 67 5.15 -0.01 0.88
CA GLU A 67 3.73 -0.32 1.02
C GLU A 67 3.35 -1.56 0.23
N LEU A 68 3.97 -1.79 -0.93
CA LEU A 68 3.75 -3.02 -1.71
C LEU A 68 4.26 -4.28 -1.01
N ASN A 69 5.35 -4.17 -0.25
CA ASN A 69 5.94 -5.29 0.49
C ASN A 69 5.26 -5.56 1.84
N ASP A 70 4.40 -4.65 2.31
CA ASP A 70 3.62 -4.86 3.53
C ASP A 70 2.42 -5.78 3.29
N VAL A 71 2.59 -7.04 3.69
CA VAL A 71 1.58 -8.11 3.60
C VAL A 71 0.34 -7.88 4.48
N THR A 72 0.29 -6.79 5.24
CA THR A 72 -0.88 -6.41 6.04
C THR A 72 -1.83 -5.45 5.34
N ASN A 73 -1.52 -5.05 4.10
CA ASN A 73 -2.39 -4.17 3.31
C ASN A 73 -2.70 -4.77 1.92
N TYR A 74 -3.58 -4.09 1.17
CA TYR A 74 -4.00 -4.52 -0.18
C TYR A 74 -3.26 -3.82 -1.34
N CYS A 75 -2.16 -3.12 -1.09
CA CYS A 75 -1.47 -2.33 -2.12
C CYS A 75 -1.01 -3.17 -3.31
N ALA A 76 -0.36 -4.31 -3.05
CA ALA A 76 0.13 -5.19 -4.13
C ALA A 76 -1.00 -5.72 -5.01
N THR A 77 -2.06 -6.28 -4.40
CA THR A 77 -3.24 -6.78 -5.12
C THR A 77 -3.92 -5.67 -5.93
N THR A 78 -4.02 -4.47 -5.35
CA THR A 78 -4.61 -3.31 -6.02
C THR A 78 -3.75 -2.90 -7.22
N LEU A 79 -2.43 -2.79 -7.06
CA LEU A 79 -1.51 -2.40 -8.13
C LEU A 79 -1.59 -3.38 -9.32
N PHE A 80 -1.51 -4.68 -9.08
CA PHE A 80 -1.59 -5.67 -10.15
C PHE A 80 -2.94 -5.65 -10.86
N SER A 81 -4.04 -5.39 -10.13
CA SER A 81 -5.37 -5.24 -10.74
C SER A 81 -5.39 -4.05 -11.70
N TYR A 82 -4.89 -2.88 -11.29
CA TYR A 82 -4.84 -1.69 -12.13
C TYR A 82 -3.90 -1.86 -13.33
N ILE A 83 -2.70 -2.41 -13.14
CA ILE A 83 -1.77 -2.72 -14.23
C ILE A 83 -2.46 -3.60 -15.29
N THR A 84 -3.16 -4.65 -14.84
CA THR A 84 -3.86 -5.59 -15.71
C THR A 84 -4.95 -4.89 -16.54
N VAL A 85 -5.80 -4.07 -15.92
CA VAL A 85 -6.89 -3.40 -16.65
C VAL A 85 -6.41 -2.27 -17.55
N HIS A 86 -5.33 -1.58 -17.22
CA HIS A 86 -4.79 -0.48 -18.03
C HIS A 86 -3.98 -0.95 -19.23
N GLY A 87 -3.25 -2.06 -19.08
CA GLY A 87 -2.36 -2.59 -20.13
C GLY A 87 -2.83 -3.86 -20.81
N ASN A 88 -3.97 -4.43 -20.39
CA ASN A 88 -4.46 -5.74 -20.84
C ASN A 88 -3.42 -6.86 -20.69
N TYR A 89 -2.61 -6.81 -19.63
CA TYR A 89 -1.54 -7.78 -19.40
C TYR A 89 -2.10 -9.15 -18.96
N PRO A 90 -1.47 -10.26 -19.36
CA PRO A 90 -1.85 -11.57 -18.85
C PRO A 90 -1.55 -11.68 -17.35
N PRO A 91 -2.39 -12.38 -16.57
CA PRO A 91 -2.15 -12.62 -15.16
C PRO A 91 -0.79 -13.29 -14.92
N GLY A 92 -0.03 -12.77 -13.95
CA GLY A 92 1.26 -13.33 -13.56
C GLY A 92 2.46 -12.93 -14.42
N LEU A 93 2.29 -12.16 -15.50
CA LEU A 93 3.40 -11.72 -16.38
C LEU A 93 4.59 -11.16 -15.59
N PHE A 94 4.35 -10.15 -14.75
CA PHE A 94 5.44 -9.52 -14.01
C PHE A 94 6.04 -10.43 -12.93
N ALA A 95 5.26 -11.35 -12.37
CA ALA A 95 5.76 -12.31 -11.39
C ALA A 95 6.60 -13.44 -12.01
N SER A 96 6.35 -13.77 -13.28
CA SER A 96 7.12 -14.77 -14.04
C SER A 96 8.36 -14.16 -14.69
N GLU A 97 8.24 -12.98 -15.29
CA GLU A 97 9.32 -12.35 -16.05
C GLU A 97 10.30 -11.59 -15.16
N CYS A 98 9.82 -10.95 -14.08
CA CYS A 98 10.62 -10.01 -13.30
C CYS A 98 11.13 -10.63 -11.99
N ARG A 99 12.32 -11.22 -12.07
CA ARG A 99 13.12 -11.67 -10.91
C ARG A 99 14.58 -11.33 -11.14
N ASP A 100 15.15 -10.50 -10.27
CA ASP A 100 16.60 -10.26 -10.27
C ASP A 100 17.32 -11.33 -9.45
N ASP A 101 16.74 -11.70 -8.30
CA ASP A 101 17.35 -12.61 -7.34
C ASP A 101 16.30 -13.58 -6.73
N LYS A 102 16.77 -14.45 -5.82
CA LYS A 102 15.90 -15.40 -5.10
C LYS A 102 14.84 -14.70 -4.21
N GLU A 103 15.15 -13.49 -3.75
CA GLU A 103 14.30 -12.69 -2.86
C GLU A 103 13.24 -11.86 -3.63
N GLY A 104 13.32 -11.79 -4.97
CA GLY A 104 12.35 -11.09 -5.80
C GLY A 104 12.97 -10.04 -6.72
N LEU A 105 12.31 -8.87 -6.79
CA LEU A 105 12.69 -7.77 -7.67
C LEU A 105 13.43 -6.70 -6.85
N VAL A 106 14.67 -6.42 -7.22
CA VAL A 106 15.50 -5.46 -6.52
C VAL A 106 15.22 -4.07 -7.07
N CYS A 107 14.78 -3.18 -6.18
CA CYS A 107 14.67 -1.77 -6.48
C CYS A 107 16.04 -1.09 -6.32
N PRO A 108 16.44 -0.20 -7.25
CA PRO A 108 17.64 0.59 -7.07
C PRO A 108 17.52 1.42 -5.79
N ALA A 109 18.64 1.65 -5.10
CA ALA A 109 18.65 2.51 -3.92
C ALA A 109 18.04 3.85 -4.30
N SER A 110 16.91 4.20 -3.67
CA SER A 110 16.17 5.41 -3.98
C SER A 110 17.12 6.61 -3.91
N ALA A 111 17.18 7.42 -4.97
CA ALA A 111 17.54 8.82 -4.76
C ALA A 111 16.54 9.40 -3.74
N PRO A 112 16.93 10.35 -2.87
CA PRO A 112 16.03 10.92 -1.88
C PRO A 112 14.73 11.31 -2.58
N GLN A 113 13.61 10.73 -2.15
CA GLN A 113 12.31 11.13 -2.65
C GLN A 113 12.17 12.61 -2.28
N SER A 114 12.26 13.50 -3.27
CA SER A 114 11.66 14.81 -3.13
C SER A 114 10.17 14.52 -2.99
N GLN A 115 9.72 14.50 -1.75
CA GLN A 115 8.33 14.76 -1.44
C GLN A 115 8.01 16.02 -2.24
N GLU A 116 7.13 15.92 -3.24
CA GLU A 116 6.42 17.08 -3.73
C GLU A 116 5.57 17.54 -2.56
N ASP A 117 6.21 18.29 -1.66
CA ASP A 117 5.54 19.22 -0.77
C ASP A 117 4.73 20.10 -1.70
N ALA A 118 3.41 19.88 -1.72
CA ALA A 118 2.48 20.87 -2.22
C ALA A 118 2.87 22.21 -1.58
N SER A 119 3.31 23.15 -2.42
CA SER A 119 3.95 24.40 -2.04
C SER A 119 3.35 25.03 -0.79
N SER A 120 4.25 25.29 0.16
CA SER A 120 4.10 26.21 1.28
C SER A 120 3.42 27.53 0.88
N GLY A 121 2.26 27.79 1.47
CA GLY A 121 2.01 29.08 2.10
C GLY A 121 2.76 29.08 3.43
N TYR A 122 3.97 29.64 3.46
CA TYR A 122 4.77 29.78 4.68
C TYR A 122 4.06 30.76 5.63
N MET A 123 3.36 30.23 6.63
CA MET A 123 3.25 30.88 7.92
C MET A 123 3.81 29.91 8.96
N ASN A 124 5.00 30.26 9.43
CA ASN A 124 5.67 29.75 10.61
C ASN A 124 4.66 29.55 11.77
N ARG A 125 4.17 28.31 11.94
CA ARG A 125 3.46 27.87 13.14
C ARG A 125 4.34 26.86 13.84
N GLN A 126 5.45 27.37 14.36
CA GLN A 126 6.30 26.72 15.34
C GLN A 126 5.43 26.05 16.41
N SER A 127 5.70 24.78 16.70
CA SER A 127 5.02 24.00 17.73
C SER A 127 5.17 24.67 19.10
N ILE A 128 4.18 25.49 19.48
CA ILE A 128 4.11 26.18 20.78
C ILE A 128 3.52 25.29 21.89
N MET A 129 3.31 23.99 21.63
CA MET A 129 2.63 23.09 22.58
C MET A 129 3.53 22.50 23.68
N SER A 130 4.80 22.93 23.76
CA SER A 130 5.74 22.43 24.77
C SER A 130 6.18 23.47 25.81
N VAL A 131 5.63 24.70 25.80
CA VAL A 131 6.06 25.78 26.73
C VAL A 131 4.98 26.16 27.78
N ILE A 132 3.75 25.66 27.66
CA ILE A 132 2.65 26.05 28.56
C ILE A 132 2.70 25.30 29.91
N PHE A 133 3.34 24.13 30.00
CA PHE A 133 3.40 23.37 31.25
C PHE A 133 4.37 23.93 32.32
N LEU A 134 5.29 24.84 31.97
CA LEU A 134 6.21 25.45 32.94
C LEU A 134 5.75 26.83 33.45
N ALA A 135 4.77 27.47 32.81
CA ALA A 135 4.26 28.77 33.25
C ALA A 135 3.23 28.67 34.40
N CYS A 136 2.38 27.62 34.42
CA CYS A 136 1.39 27.47 35.51
C CYS A 136 2.01 27.09 36.87
N GLY A 137 3.15 26.38 36.88
CA GLY A 137 3.78 25.96 38.14
C GLY A 137 4.41 27.11 38.94
N VAL A 138 4.89 28.16 38.27
CA VAL A 138 5.52 29.30 38.94
C VAL A 138 4.46 30.23 39.56
N VAL A 139 3.32 30.42 38.89
CA VAL A 139 2.26 31.32 39.37
C VAL A 139 1.57 30.77 40.62
N LEU A 140 1.39 29.44 40.72
CA LEU A 140 0.80 28.83 41.91
C LEU A 140 1.72 28.90 43.13
N LYS A 141 3.04 28.88 42.93
CA LYS A 141 4.03 29.00 44.02
C LYS A 141 4.20 30.44 44.53
N CYS A 142 3.87 31.44 43.71
CA CYS A 142 3.86 32.86 44.13
C CYS A 142 2.60 33.27 44.89
N LEU A 143 1.46 32.57 44.72
CA LEU A 143 0.21 32.87 45.44
C LEU A 143 0.14 32.21 46.83
N LEU A 144 1.06 31.29 47.14
CA LEU A 144 1.16 30.62 48.44
C LEU A 144 2.41 31.05 49.24
N SER A 145 3.04 32.17 48.89
CA SER A 145 4.09 32.81 49.71
C SER A 145 3.71 34.21 50.13
#